data_AF-A0ABC8U2N5-F1
#
_entry.id   AF-A0ABC8U2N5-F1
#
_cell.length_a   1.000
_cell.length_b   1.000
_cell.length_c   1.000
_cell.angle_alpha   90.00
_cell.angle_beta   90.00
_cell.angle_gamma   90.00
#
_symmetry.space_group_name_H-M   'P 1'
#
loop_
_entity.id
_entity.type
_entity.pdbx_description
1 polymer ?
#
loop_
_entity_poly.entity_id
_entity_poly.type
_entity_poly.pdbx_seq_one_letter_code
_entity_poly.pdbx_strand_id
1 'polypeptide(L)'
;MAVYQTYVNAMNERIRNQFATSNPFDFKHISALSSIENFNDVGPSVVMASPGGLQSGLSRQLFDKWCSDKKNACVIPGYAVEGTLAKTITTEPKEVTLMNGLTVPLNMQVHYVSFSAHADYAQTSAFLEELMPSNIILVHGEANEMGRLKQKLISLFADGNTKIISPKNCQSVEMYFNSEKMAKTIGRLAEKTPEVGETVGGLLVKKGFTYQIMAPDDLHVFSQLSTANVTQRITIPYSGAFAVIKHRLKQIYESVECSTDEESGVPTLRVHDCATVKQESEKHILMHWTADPISDMVSDSIVALALNASREMPKVVVVESEPETNEAENEKKAEKIILSLLVSLFGDVKLGENGKLVISVDGTVAHLDKQSGDVESENEGLKERTGTECSTDEESGVPTLRVHDCATVKQESEKHILMHWTADPISDMVSDSIVALALNASREMPKVVVVESEPETNEAENEKKAEKIILSLLVSLFGDVKVGENGKLVISVDGTVAHLDKQTGDVESENEGLKERVKMAFRRIQSAMKPIPHSAS
;
A
#
# COMPACT_ATOMS: atom_id res chain seq x y z
N MET A 1 20.15 -34.64 31.65
CA MET A 1 21.61 -34.40 31.62
C MET A 1 22.20 -34.47 30.21
N ALA A 2 21.67 -35.29 29.30
CA ALA A 2 22.17 -35.41 27.92
C ALA A 2 22.34 -34.06 27.19
N VAL A 3 21.38 -33.14 27.31
CA VAL A 3 21.46 -31.79 26.73
C VAL A 3 22.72 -31.03 27.19
N TYR A 4 23.04 -31.06 28.49
CA TYR A 4 24.25 -30.41 29.02
C TYR A 4 25.54 -31.01 28.45
N GLN A 5 25.55 -32.32 28.22
CA GLN A 5 26.70 -33.01 27.63
C GLN A 5 26.83 -32.76 26.12
N THR A 6 25.72 -32.60 25.40
CA THR A 6 25.75 -32.28 23.97
C THR A 6 26.29 -30.87 23.69
N TYR A 7 25.94 -29.89 24.54
CA TYR A 7 26.32 -28.48 24.36
C TYR A 7 27.58 -28.05 25.14
N VAL A 8 28.53 -28.96 25.35
CA VAL A 8 29.81 -28.67 26.04
C VAL A 8 30.59 -27.53 25.36
N ASN A 9 30.46 -27.37 24.04
CA ASN A 9 31.12 -26.29 23.30
C ASN A 9 30.70 -24.88 23.76
N ALA A 10 29.48 -24.74 24.30
CA ALA A 10 28.97 -23.48 24.85
C ALA A 10 29.44 -23.20 26.29
N MET A 11 30.16 -24.13 26.93
CA MET A 11 30.70 -23.96 28.28
C MET A 11 32.07 -23.29 28.27
N ASN A 12 32.52 -22.86 29.44
CA ASN A 12 33.84 -22.25 29.59
C ASN A 12 34.98 -23.21 29.26
N GLU A 13 36.17 -22.66 29.01
CA GLU A 13 37.36 -23.42 28.63
C GLU A 13 37.73 -24.50 29.64
N ARG A 14 37.55 -24.23 30.94
CA ARG A 14 37.82 -25.20 31.99
C ARG A 14 37.03 -26.48 31.80
N ILE A 15 35.71 -26.40 31.58
CA ILE A 15 34.87 -27.57 31.38
C ILE A 15 35.18 -28.25 30.05
N ARG A 16 35.43 -27.49 28.97
CA ARG A 16 35.83 -28.06 27.67
C ARG A 16 37.12 -28.88 27.77
N ASN A 17 38.14 -28.36 28.46
CA ASN A 17 39.41 -29.05 28.67
C ASN A 17 39.25 -30.26 29.59
N GLN A 18 38.49 -30.12 30.67
CA GLN A 18 38.22 -31.23 31.58
C GLN A 18 37.46 -32.36 30.88
N PHE A 19 36.49 -32.05 30.02
CA PHE A 19 35.70 -33.03 29.29
C PHE A 19 36.56 -33.95 28.41
N ALA A 20 37.70 -33.46 27.89
CA ALA A 20 38.66 -34.27 27.14
C ALA A 20 39.35 -35.36 28.00
N THR A 21 39.41 -35.17 29.32
CA THR A 21 40.01 -36.12 30.26
C THR A 21 38.95 -36.93 31.01
N SER A 22 37.87 -36.29 31.45
CA SER A 22 36.78 -36.88 32.23
C SER A 22 35.51 -36.05 32.10
N ASN A 23 34.36 -36.70 31.89
CA ASN A 23 33.08 -36.01 31.81
C ASN A 23 32.62 -35.54 33.21
N PRO A 24 32.57 -34.22 33.51
CA PRO A 24 32.14 -33.72 34.82
C PRO A 24 30.63 -33.87 35.08
N PHE A 25 29.84 -34.18 34.04
CA PHE A 25 28.40 -34.44 34.16
C PHE A 25 28.07 -35.92 34.40
N ASP A 26 29.08 -36.78 34.44
CA ASP A 26 28.96 -38.17 34.89
C ASP A 26 29.21 -38.23 36.40
N PHE A 27 28.14 -38.05 37.19
CA PHE A 27 28.25 -37.86 38.62
C PHE A 27 28.45 -39.19 39.36
N LYS A 28 29.52 -39.29 40.17
CA LYS A 28 29.84 -40.49 40.96
C LYS A 28 28.99 -40.67 42.22
N HIS A 29 28.49 -39.58 42.80
CA HIS A 29 27.81 -39.56 44.09
C HIS A 29 26.41 -38.93 44.04
N ILE A 30 25.91 -38.65 42.83
CA ILE A 30 24.59 -38.06 42.62
C ILE A 30 23.76 -39.04 41.80
N SER A 31 22.68 -39.53 42.39
CA SER A 31 21.70 -40.39 41.73
C SER A 31 20.44 -39.63 41.38
N ALA A 32 19.87 -39.88 40.21
CA ALA A 32 18.60 -39.30 39.82
C ALA A 32 17.44 -39.89 40.64
N LEU A 33 16.55 -39.03 41.13
CA LEU A 33 15.32 -39.42 41.81
C LEU A 33 14.12 -39.07 40.93
N SER A 34 13.39 -40.08 40.46
CA SER A 34 12.27 -39.91 39.52
C SER A 34 10.95 -39.58 40.20
N SER A 35 10.71 -40.09 41.41
CA SER A 35 9.49 -39.88 42.18
C SER A 35 9.79 -40.03 43.67
N ILE A 36 8.97 -39.41 44.51
CA ILE A 36 9.04 -39.54 45.97
C ILE A 36 8.77 -40.97 46.45
N GLU A 37 8.07 -41.78 45.67
CA GLU A 37 7.80 -43.19 46.00
C GLU A 37 9.07 -44.05 45.97
N ASN A 38 10.03 -43.66 45.13
CA ASN A 38 11.33 -44.34 45.03
C ASN A 38 12.34 -43.81 46.06
N PHE A 39 11.92 -42.90 46.93
CA PHE A 39 12.76 -42.30 47.95
C PHE A 39 12.48 -42.94 49.31
N ASN A 40 13.47 -43.65 49.84
CA ASN A 40 13.42 -44.17 51.20
C ASN A 40 14.03 -43.15 52.16
N ASP A 41 13.18 -42.48 52.94
CA ASP A 41 13.58 -41.39 53.85
C ASP A 41 14.17 -41.94 55.17
N VAL A 42 15.36 -42.55 55.07
CA VAL A 42 16.08 -43.16 56.20
C VAL A 42 17.45 -42.52 56.36
N GLY A 43 17.63 -41.81 57.47
CA GLY A 43 18.90 -41.16 57.82
C GLY A 43 19.13 -39.83 57.09
N PRO A 44 20.30 -39.20 57.29
CA PRO A 44 20.63 -37.93 56.65
C PRO A 44 20.76 -38.06 55.13
N SER A 45 20.08 -37.19 54.38
CA SER A 45 20.16 -37.14 52.92
C SER A 45 20.13 -35.69 52.41
N VAL A 46 20.57 -35.49 51.17
CA VAL A 46 20.50 -34.20 50.46
C VAL A 46 19.72 -34.42 49.17
N VAL A 47 18.60 -33.74 49.02
CA VAL A 47 17.74 -33.85 47.84
C VAL A 47 17.63 -32.50 47.15
N MET A 48 18.06 -32.44 45.90
CA MET A 48 17.85 -31.29 45.01
C MET A 48 16.58 -31.53 44.20
N ALA A 49 15.53 -30.74 44.45
CA ALA A 49 14.23 -30.92 43.84
C ALA A 49 13.70 -29.63 43.19
N SER A 50 12.97 -29.79 42.10
CA SER A 50 12.25 -28.73 41.40
C SER A 50 10.75 -28.72 41.78
N PRO A 51 10.06 -27.57 41.63
CA PRO A 51 10.54 -26.24 41.28
C PRO A 51 11.15 -25.47 42.49
N GLY A 52 12.01 -24.50 42.21
CA GLY A 52 12.69 -23.70 43.26
C GLY A 52 11.76 -22.80 44.09
N GLY A 53 10.58 -22.43 43.56
CA GLY A 53 9.60 -21.59 44.26
C GLY A 53 8.72 -22.33 45.28
N LEU A 54 8.91 -23.64 45.46
CA LEU A 54 8.15 -24.51 46.38
C LEU A 54 6.62 -24.43 46.21
N GLN A 55 6.14 -24.09 45.01
CA GLN A 55 4.69 -23.96 44.76
C GLN A 55 3.98 -25.32 44.70
N SER A 56 4.64 -26.30 44.07
CA SER A 56 4.07 -27.62 43.76
C SER A 56 5.19 -28.63 43.54
N GLY A 57 4.86 -29.86 43.11
CA GLY A 57 5.85 -30.85 42.70
C GLY A 57 6.68 -31.44 43.84
N LEU A 58 7.80 -32.08 43.47
CA LEU A 58 8.62 -32.85 44.40
C LEU A 58 9.24 -31.99 45.50
N SER A 59 9.69 -30.77 45.16
CA SER A 59 10.27 -29.87 46.16
C SER A 59 9.27 -29.48 47.24
N ARG A 60 8.01 -29.21 46.86
CA ARG A 60 6.93 -28.92 47.81
C ARG A 60 6.54 -30.14 48.64
N GLN A 61 6.43 -31.32 48.03
CA GLN A 61 6.11 -32.55 48.76
C GLN A 61 7.15 -32.90 49.83
N LEU A 62 8.44 -32.72 49.51
CA LEU A 62 9.52 -32.93 50.48
C LEU A 62 9.51 -31.86 51.56
N PHE A 63 9.28 -30.59 51.21
CA PHE A 63 9.14 -29.50 52.17
C PHE A 63 8.00 -29.77 53.17
N ASP A 64 6.82 -30.14 52.68
CA ASP A 64 5.64 -30.42 53.52
C ASP A 64 5.90 -31.57 54.51
N LYS A 65 6.70 -32.58 54.11
CA LYS A 65 7.12 -33.68 54.99
C LYS A 65 8.15 -33.26 56.04
N TRP A 66 9.07 -32.36 55.69
CA TRP A 66 10.26 -32.07 56.48
C TRP A 66 10.19 -30.79 57.33
N CYS A 67 9.27 -29.88 57.03
CA CYS A 67 9.23 -28.53 57.62
C CYS A 67 9.04 -28.48 59.15
N SER A 68 8.37 -29.49 59.73
CA SER A 68 8.09 -29.57 61.16
C SER A 68 9.26 -30.07 62.01
N ASP A 69 10.30 -30.66 61.41
CA ASP A 69 11.47 -31.17 62.15
C ASP A 69 12.64 -30.17 62.10
N LYS A 70 13.09 -29.76 63.29
CA LYS A 70 14.21 -28.83 63.50
C LYS A 70 15.58 -29.36 63.07
N LYS A 71 15.72 -30.67 62.83
CA LYS A 71 16.96 -31.27 62.31
C LYS A 71 17.13 -31.06 60.82
N ASN A 72 16.05 -30.69 60.12
CA ASN A 72 16.06 -30.49 58.68
C ASN A 72 16.42 -29.05 58.33
N ALA A 73 16.89 -28.87 57.09
CA ALA A 73 17.21 -27.56 56.53
C ALA A 73 16.74 -27.45 55.08
N CYS A 74 16.20 -26.28 54.71
CA CYS A 74 15.83 -25.92 53.36
C CYS A 74 16.80 -24.85 52.86
N VAL A 75 17.54 -25.14 51.80
CA VAL A 75 18.47 -24.19 51.18
C VAL A 75 17.85 -23.68 49.89
N ILE A 76 17.67 -22.36 49.79
CA ILE A 76 17.15 -21.68 48.61
C ILE A 76 18.34 -21.12 47.83
N PRO A 77 18.72 -21.71 46.68
CA PRO A 77 19.96 -21.38 45.98
C PRO A 77 19.84 -20.18 45.02
N GLY A 78 18.67 -19.58 44.86
CA GLY A 78 18.42 -18.57 43.83
C GLY A 78 17.29 -17.61 44.19
N TYR A 79 17.10 -16.59 43.37
CA TYR A 79 16.10 -15.55 43.61
C TYR A 79 14.68 -16.14 43.75
N ALA A 80 14.05 -15.90 44.90
CA ALA A 80 12.66 -16.29 45.14
C ALA A 80 11.73 -15.15 44.72
N VAL A 81 10.82 -15.43 43.78
CA VAL A 81 9.85 -14.47 43.28
C VAL A 81 8.81 -14.15 44.35
N GLU A 82 8.38 -12.89 44.41
CA GLU A 82 7.31 -12.45 45.30
C GLU A 82 6.02 -13.27 45.10
N GLY A 83 5.32 -13.53 46.20
CA GLY A 83 4.13 -14.39 46.22
C GLY A 83 4.42 -15.89 46.20
N THR A 84 5.69 -16.32 46.12
CA THR A 84 6.05 -17.74 46.25
C THR A 84 6.31 -18.17 47.70
N LEU A 85 6.09 -19.44 48.00
CA LEU A 85 6.35 -20.04 49.31
C LEU A 85 7.84 -19.92 49.67
N ALA A 86 8.74 -20.13 48.71
CA ALA A 86 10.17 -19.90 48.90
C ALA A 86 10.48 -18.48 49.42
N LYS A 87 9.79 -17.47 48.89
CA LYS A 87 9.94 -16.09 49.36
C LYS A 87 9.35 -15.90 50.76
N THR A 88 8.18 -16.46 51.03
CA THR A 88 7.52 -16.40 52.35
C THR A 88 8.36 -17.04 53.46
N ILE A 89 8.93 -18.22 53.23
CA ILE A 89 9.72 -18.92 54.26
C ILE A 89 11.07 -18.24 54.53
N THR A 90 11.55 -17.39 53.62
CA THR A 90 12.78 -16.61 53.81
C THR A 90 12.61 -15.57 54.94
N THR A 91 11.38 -15.16 55.28
CA THR A 91 11.13 -14.30 56.45
C THR A 91 10.95 -15.09 57.75
N GLU A 92 11.20 -16.40 57.74
CA GLU A 92 11.11 -17.31 58.89
C GLU A 92 9.80 -17.18 59.69
N PRO A 93 8.62 -17.38 59.05
CA PRO A 93 7.35 -17.36 59.77
C PRO A 93 7.29 -18.52 60.78
N LYS A 94 6.56 -18.35 61.88
CA LYS A 94 6.38 -19.41 62.90
C LYS A 94 5.61 -20.63 62.37
N GLU A 95 4.72 -20.40 61.41
CA GLU A 95 3.84 -21.41 60.84
C GLU A 95 3.79 -21.28 59.31
N VAL A 96 3.53 -22.39 58.64
CA VAL A 96 3.43 -22.49 57.19
C VAL A 96 2.23 -23.34 56.79
N THR A 97 1.57 -22.97 55.68
CA THR A 97 0.43 -23.72 55.14
C THR A 97 0.90 -24.77 54.13
N LEU A 98 0.55 -26.03 54.38
CA LEU A 98 0.81 -27.18 53.52
C LEU A 98 -0.11 -27.21 52.30
N MET A 99 0.18 -28.06 51.30
CA MET A 99 -0.66 -28.18 50.10
C MET A 99 -2.09 -28.63 50.41
N ASN A 100 -2.29 -29.40 51.48
CA ASN A 100 -3.61 -29.87 51.92
C ASN A 100 -4.42 -28.81 52.71
N GLY A 101 -3.89 -27.59 52.84
CA GLY A 101 -4.52 -26.48 53.55
C GLY A 101 -4.32 -26.50 55.07
N LEU A 102 -3.60 -27.49 55.62
CA LEU A 102 -3.27 -27.51 57.04
C LEU A 102 -2.11 -26.56 57.34
N THR A 103 -2.19 -25.90 58.48
CA THR A 103 -1.11 -25.05 59.01
C THR A 103 -0.28 -25.84 60.00
N VAL A 104 1.04 -25.83 59.83
CA VAL A 104 2.00 -26.54 60.68
C VAL A 104 3.14 -25.61 61.13
N PRO A 105 3.81 -25.90 62.27
CA PRO A 105 4.95 -25.10 62.69
C PRO A 105 6.15 -25.26 61.74
N LEU A 106 6.78 -24.15 61.38
CA LEU A 106 8.03 -24.16 60.61
C LEU A 106 9.21 -24.23 61.58
N ASN A 107 9.72 -25.44 61.83
CA ASN A 107 10.84 -25.66 62.75
C ASN A 107 12.17 -25.90 62.02
N MET A 108 12.13 -26.31 60.75
CA MET A 108 13.34 -26.52 59.95
C MET A 108 14.09 -25.21 59.73
N GLN A 109 15.42 -25.30 59.56
CA GLN A 109 16.22 -24.11 59.24
C GLN A 109 16.02 -23.69 57.78
N VAL A 110 15.90 -22.40 57.50
CA VAL A 110 15.80 -21.88 56.13
C VAL A 110 17.05 -21.05 55.84
N HIS A 111 17.80 -21.43 54.81
CA HIS A 111 19.02 -20.74 54.40
C HIS A 111 18.85 -20.19 52.98
N TYR A 112 19.10 -18.89 52.81
CA TYR A 112 19.17 -18.26 51.49
C TYR A 112 20.64 -18.10 51.08
N VAL A 113 21.07 -18.86 50.07
CA VAL A 113 22.44 -18.80 49.54
C VAL A 113 22.36 -18.53 48.04
N SER A 114 22.60 -17.29 47.63
CA SER A 114 22.44 -16.92 46.23
C SER A 114 23.57 -17.48 45.36
N PHE A 115 23.23 -18.42 44.49
CA PHE A 115 24.01 -18.86 43.33
C PHE A 115 23.45 -18.26 42.04
N SER A 116 22.83 -17.08 42.15
CA SER A 116 22.29 -16.38 41.00
C SER A 116 23.44 -15.96 40.09
N ALA A 117 23.44 -16.42 38.83
CA ALA A 117 24.41 -16.00 37.81
C ALA A 117 24.08 -14.60 37.26
N HIS A 118 23.75 -13.66 38.14
CA HIS A 118 23.50 -12.26 37.80
C HIS A 118 24.76 -11.43 38.03
N ALA A 119 24.94 -10.42 37.19
CA ALA A 119 26.01 -9.46 37.37
C ALA A 119 25.74 -8.59 38.61
N ASP A 120 26.78 -8.30 39.38
CA ASP A 120 26.71 -7.33 40.45
C ASP A 120 26.89 -5.89 39.92
N TYR A 121 26.86 -4.91 40.83
CA TYR A 121 27.05 -3.51 40.46
C TYR A 121 28.43 -3.25 39.83
N ALA A 122 29.50 -3.85 40.36
CA ALA A 122 30.86 -3.62 39.88
C ALA A 122 31.05 -4.17 38.45
N GLN A 123 30.51 -5.35 38.18
CA GLN A 123 30.52 -5.97 36.86
C GLN A 123 29.66 -5.18 35.86
N THR A 124 28.46 -4.76 36.28
CA THR A 124 27.55 -3.99 35.42
C THR A 124 28.10 -2.60 35.10
N SER A 125 28.68 -1.90 36.07
CA SER A 125 29.30 -0.59 35.84
C SER A 125 30.52 -0.69 34.93
N ALA A 126 31.44 -1.63 35.18
CA ALA A 126 32.60 -1.86 34.32
C ALA A 126 32.20 -2.17 32.86
N PHE A 127 31.17 -3.01 32.67
CA PHE A 127 30.63 -3.31 31.33
C PHE A 127 30.09 -2.07 30.61
N LEU A 128 29.40 -1.19 31.33
CA LEU A 128 28.86 0.04 30.75
C LEU A 128 29.93 1.10 30.48
N GLU A 129 30.95 1.20 31.33
CA GLU A 129 32.11 2.06 31.15
C GLU A 129 32.94 1.65 29.92
N GLU A 130 33.05 0.35 29.64
CA GLU A 130 33.74 -0.14 28.45
C GLU A 130 32.96 0.17 27.16
N LEU A 131 31.64 0.08 27.19
CA LEU A 131 30.80 0.30 26.01
C LEU A 131 30.48 1.77 25.72
N MET A 132 30.49 2.63 26.74
CA MET A 132 30.08 4.05 26.64
C MET A 132 28.80 4.27 25.81
N PRO A 133 27.69 3.56 26.08
CA PRO A 133 26.49 3.65 25.26
C PRO A 133 25.80 5.00 25.44
N SER A 134 25.19 5.53 24.37
CA SER A 134 24.42 6.78 24.42
C SER A 134 23.07 6.63 25.13
N ASN A 135 22.50 5.42 25.16
CA ASN A 135 21.24 5.13 25.83
C ASN A 135 21.35 3.81 26.60
N ILE A 136 20.96 3.82 27.87
CA ILE A 136 20.94 2.65 28.77
C ILE A 136 19.50 2.43 29.22
N ILE A 137 18.96 1.23 28.98
CA ILE A 137 17.59 0.86 29.36
C ILE A 137 17.65 -0.26 30.39
N LEU A 138 17.24 0.04 31.62
CA LEU A 138 17.21 -0.91 32.73
C LEU A 138 15.90 -1.70 32.72
N VAL A 139 16.02 -3.02 32.68
CA VAL A 139 14.90 -3.98 32.68
C VAL A 139 15.25 -5.18 33.58
N HIS A 140 14.27 -6.07 33.82
CA HIS A 140 14.47 -7.33 34.55
C HIS A 140 15.12 -7.15 35.93
N GLY A 141 14.64 -6.18 36.71
CA GLY A 141 15.02 -5.99 38.11
C GLY A 141 13.83 -5.61 38.98
N GLU A 142 13.99 -5.72 40.29
CA GLU A 142 13.01 -5.18 41.24
C GLU A 142 13.00 -3.64 41.17
N ALA A 143 11.84 -3.03 41.31
CA ALA A 143 11.63 -1.62 41.00
C ALA A 143 12.51 -0.67 41.83
N ASN A 144 12.69 -0.94 43.14
CA ASN A 144 13.49 -0.12 44.03
C ASN A 144 14.99 -0.28 43.74
N GLU A 145 15.46 -1.52 43.54
CA GLU A 145 16.85 -1.82 43.20
C GLU A 145 17.23 -1.28 41.82
N MET A 146 16.33 -1.35 40.83
CA MET A 146 16.53 -0.66 39.54
C MET A 146 16.62 0.85 39.71
N GLY A 147 15.80 1.43 40.60
CA GLY A 147 15.88 2.85 40.95
C GLY A 147 17.23 3.23 41.55
N ARG A 148 17.74 2.42 42.49
CA ARG A 148 19.07 2.59 43.11
C ARG A 148 20.19 2.48 42.08
N LEU A 149 20.13 1.46 41.21
CA LEU A 149 21.10 1.27 40.13
C LEU A 149 21.09 2.46 39.17
N LYS A 150 19.91 2.92 38.75
CA LYS A 150 19.75 4.10 37.89
C LYS A 150 20.43 5.33 38.49
N GLN A 151 20.21 5.62 39.77
CA GLN A 151 20.84 6.79 40.42
C GLN A 151 22.37 6.69 40.42
N LYS A 152 22.92 5.50 40.72
CA LYS A 152 24.37 5.29 40.66
C LYS A 152 24.94 5.43 39.25
N LEU A 153 24.22 4.96 38.23
CA LEU A 153 24.65 5.11 36.84
C LEU A 153 24.57 6.56 36.37
N ILE A 154 23.56 7.33 36.81
CA ILE A 154 23.49 8.77 36.52
C ILE A 154 24.69 9.51 37.11
N SER A 155 25.10 9.18 38.34
CA SER A 155 26.31 9.78 38.93
C SER A 155 27.60 9.35 38.22
N LEU A 156 27.63 8.13 37.67
CA LEU A 156 28.81 7.59 36.98
C LEU A 156 29.00 8.23 35.59
N PHE A 157 27.91 8.41 34.86
CA PHE A 157 27.89 8.98 33.51
C PHE A 157 27.51 10.46 33.49
N ALA A 158 27.74 11.20 34.58
CA ALA A 158 27.37 12.62 34.70
C ALA A 158 28.03 13.50 33.62
N ASP A 159 29.21 13.12 33.16
CA ASP A 159 29.99 13.85 32.15
C ASP A 159 29.57 13.50 30.69
N GLY A 160 28.77 12.44 30.52
CA GLY A 160 28.35 11.92 29.22
C GLY A 160 26.92 12.31 28.86
N ASN A 161 26.61 12.42 27.57
CA ASN A 161 25.24 12.57 27.07
C ASN A 161 24.46 11.23 27.08
N THR A 162 24.69 10.41 28.11
CA THR A 162 24.10 9.07 28.22
C THR A 162 22.75 9.13 28.91
N LYS A 163 21.70 8.71 28.19
CA LYS A 163 20.33 8.69 28.74
C LYS A 163 20.05 7.36 29.43
N ILE A 164 19.72 7.40 30.73
CA ILE A 164 19.40 6.21 31.52
C ILE A 164 17.90 6.13 31.82
N ILE A 165 17.26 5.10 31.29
CA ILE A 165 15.80 4.91 31.30
C ILE A 165 15.47 3.61 32.02
N SER A 166 14.38 3.60 32.79
CA SER A 166 13.89 2.44 33.53
C SER A 166 12.38 2.34 33.31
N PRO A 167 11.94 1.86 32.13
CA PRO A 167 10.53 1.88 31.76
C PRO A 167 9.72 0.86 32.57
N LYS A 168 8.46 1.20 32.85
CA LYS A 168 7.48 0.26 33.42
C LYS A 168 6.93 -0.64 32.31
N ASN A 169 6.27 -1.73 32.69
CA ASN A 169 5.52 -2.56 31.74
C ASN A 169 4.51 -1.68 30.98
N CYS A 170 4.41 -1.90 29.67
CA CYS A 170 3.59 -1.11 28.74
C CYS A 170 3.99 0.37 28.58
N GLN A 171 5.13 0.81 29.13
CA GLN A 171 5.68 2.14 28.88
C GLN A 171 6.57 2.12 27.63
N SER A 172 6.17 2.87 26.60
CA SER A 172 6.99 3.06 25.40
C SER A 172 8.22 3.91 25.68
N VAL A 173 9.35 3.54 25.05
CA VAL A 173 10.58 4.33 25.05
C VAL A 173 10.83 4.79 23.62
N GLU A 174 10.77 6.09 23.38
CA GLU A 174 11.00 6.68 22.07
C GLU A 174 12.44 7.18 21.95
N MET A 175 13.08 6.86 20.83
CA MET A 175 14.44 7.27 20.52
C MET A 175 14.50 7.75 19.08
N TYR A 176 15.12 8.92 18.89
CA TYR A 176 15.30 9.52 17.57
C TYR A 176 16.74 9.30 17.11
N PHE A 177 16.89 8.69 15.94
CA PHE A 177 18.17 8.44 15.31
C PHE A 177 18.24 9.26 14.02
N ASN A 178 19.06 10.30 14.03
CA ASN A 178 19.39 11.01 12.80
C ASN A 178 20.31 10.11 11.98
N SER A 179 19.77 9.55 10.89
CA SER A 179 20.56 8.79 9.93
C SER A 179 20.80 9.66 8.71
N GLU A 180 22.08 9.91 8.42
CA GLU A 180 22.46 10.44 7.12
C GLU A 180 22.24 9.34 6.09
N LYS A 181 21.37 9.62 5.11
CA LYS A 181 21.10 8.66 4.03
C LYS A 181 22.26 8.70 3.05
N MET A 182 23.12 7.69 3.13
CA MET A 182 24.22 7.52 2.21
C MET A 182 23.78 6.69 1.01
N ALA A 183 23.79 7.29 -0.18
CA ALA A 183 23.62 6.60 -1.45
C ALA A 183 24.99 6.29 -2.06
N LYS A 184 25.18 5.04 -2.51
CA LYS A 184 26.41 4.62 -3.20
C LYS A 184 26.21 4.69 -4.70
N THR A 185 27.11 5.37 -5.41
CA THR A 185 27.19 5.30 -6.88
C THR A 185 27.71 3.93 -7.30
N ILE A 186 27.04 3.31 -8.27
CA ILE A 186 27.38 1.98 -8.80
C ILE A 186 27.34 2.02 -10.33
N GLY A 187 28.19 1.22 -10.96
CA GLY A 187 28.25 1.06 -12.41
C GLY A 187 29.01 2.20 -13.09
N ARG A 188 28.60 2.57 -14.30
CA ARG A 188 29.25 3.62 -15.09
C ARG A 188 29.22 4.98 -14.40
N LEU A 189 28.17 5.24 -13.62
CA LEU A 189 28.04 6.46 -12.82
C LEU A 189 29.10 6.59 -11.72
N ALA A 190 29.82 5.51 -11.40
CA ALA A 190 30.92 5.50 -10.44
C ALA A 190 32.30 5.65 -11.09
N GLU A 191 32.41 5.64 -12.44
CA GLU A 191 33.69 5.78 -13.14
C GLU A 191 34.29 7.18 -12.98
N LYS A 192 33.44 8.21 -12.96
CA LYS A 192 33.83 9.59 -12.66
C LYS A 192 33.29 9.96 -11.29
N THR A 193 34.17 10.26 -10.36
CA THR A 193 33.78 10.81 -9.06
C THR A 193 33.23 12.23 -9.25
N PRO A 194 31.98 12.51 -8.86
CA PRO A 194 31.39 13.84 -9.03
C PRO A 194 32.05 14.85 -8.10
N GLU A 195 32.25 16.08 -8.59
CA GLU A 195 32.75 17.19 -7.78
C GLU A 195 31.62 17.83 -6.95
N VAL A 196 31.98 18.57 -5.89
CA VAL A 196 31.02 19.22 -5.01
C VAL A 196 30.25 20.29 -5.81
N GLY A 197 28.96 20.06 -6.05
CA GLY A 197 28.09 20.93 -6.83
C GLY A 197 27.77 20.41 -8.25
N GLU A 198 28.38 19.32 -8.68
CA GLU A 198 28.04 18.66 -9.95
C GLU A 198 26.69 17.91 -9.82
N THR A 199 25.82 18.07 -10.80
CA THR A 199 24.52 17.39 -10.83
C THR A 199 24.70 15.93 -11.23
N VAL A 200 24.29 15.02 -10.34
CA VAL A 200 24.34 13.57 -10.60
C VAL A 200 22.95 13.09 -10.99
N GLY A 201 22.79 12.72 -12.27
CA GLY A 201 21.55 12.13 -12.79
C GLY A 201 21.65 10.60 -12.85
N GLY A 202 20.66 9.90 -12.30
CA GLY A 202 20.62 8.44 -12.33
C GLY A 202 19.38 7.86 -11.64
N LEU A 203 19.23 6.55 -11.69
CA LEU A 203 18.20 5.82 -10.96
C LEU A 203 18.64 5.57 -9.52
N LEU A 204 17.83 5.99 -8.56
CA LEU A 204 18.02 5.68 -7.15
C LEU A 204 17.25 4.41 -6.77
N VAL A 205 17.98 3.32 -6.51
CA VAL A 205 17.43 2.05 -6.07
C VAL A 205 17.61 1.90 -4.56
N LYS A 206 16.51 1.64 -3.85
CA LYS A 206 16.51 1.36 -2.41
C LYS A 206 16.31 -0.14 -2.17
N LYS A 207 17.31 -0.79 -1.56
CA LYS A 207 17.21 -2.18 -1.08
C LYS A 207 17.37 -2.21 0.43
N GLY A 208 16.26 -2.36 1.15
CA GLY A 208 16.23 -2.25 2.61
C GLY A 208 16.68 -0.87 3.08
N PHE A 209 17.81 -0.82 3.81
CA PHE A 209 18.43 0.44 4.29
C PHE A 209 19.56 0.95 3.39
N THR A 210 19.91 0.23 2.32
CA THR A 210 20.96 0.64 1.38
C THR A 210 20.35 1.40 0.21
N TYR A 211 20.94 2.56 -0.07
CA TYR A 211 20.61 3.40 -1.21
C TYR A 211 21.73 3.28 -2.24
N GLN A 212 21.36 3.06 -3.49
CA GLN A 212 22.29 2.90 -4.60
C GLN A 212 21.83 3.79 -5.75
N ILE A 213 22.73 4.59 -6.31
CA ILE A 213 22.46 5.37 -7.50
C ILE A 213 23.24 4.75 -8.67
N MET A 214 22.56 4.53 -9.80
CA MET A 214 23.14 3.85 -10.96
C MET A 214 22.59 4.42 -12.27
N ALA A 215 23.26 4.13 -13.37
CA ALA A 215 22.74 4.47 -14.69
C ALA A 215 21.50 3.60 -15.02
N PRO A 216 20.56 4.07 -15.86
CA PRO A 216 19.43 3.27 -16.31
C PRO A 216 19.84 1.93 -16.94
N ASP A 217 20.93 1.94 -17.72
CA ASP A 217 21.48 0.74 -18.37
C ASP A 217 21.98 -0.29 -17.36
N ASP A 218 22.51 0.16 -16.22
CA ASP A 218 23.14 -0.71 -15.22
C ASP A 218 22.11 -1.39 -14.30
N LEU A 219 20.82 -1.03 -14.43
CA LEU A 219 19.74 -1.53 -13.57
C LEU A 219 19.63 -3.06 -13.61
N HIS A 220 19.72 -3.67 -14.79
CA HIS A 220 19.60 -5.12 -14.97
C HIS A 220 20.84 -5.89 -14.47
N VAL A 221 21.98 -5.22 -14.30
CA VAL A 221 23.23 -5.83 -13.83
C VAL A 221 23.27 -5.88 -12.31
N PHE A 222 22.85 -4.79 -11.65
CA PHE A 222 22.95 -4.64 -10.20
C PHE A 222 21.63 -4.84 -9.45
N SER A 223 20.52 -4.99 -10.17
CA SER A 223 19.21 -5.27 -9.60
C SER A 223 18.52 -6.43 -10.32
N GLN A 224 17.46 -6.95 -9.71
CA GLN A 224 16.59 -7.96 -10.35
C GLN A 224 15.55 -7.32 -11.28
N LEU A 225 15.60 -5.99 -11.45
CA LEU A 225 14.67 -5.25 -12.28
C LEU A 225 15.21 -5.18 -13.71
N SER A 226 14.38 -5.55 -14.68
CA SER A 226 14.66 -5.35 -16.09
C SER A 226 13.84 -4.18 -16.61
N THR A 227 14.44 -3.34 -17.45
CA THR A 227 13.72 -2.32 -18.20
C THR A 227 13.06 -2.97 -19.41
N ALA A 228 11.78 -2.67 -19.65
CA ALA A 228 11.06 -3.07 -20.84
C ALA A 228 10.50 -1.83 -21.53
N ASN A 229 10.76 -1.70 -22.82
CA ASN A 229 10.14 -0.67 -23.64
C ASN A 229 8.95 -1.30 -24.35
N VAL A 230 7.79 -0.65 -24.28
CA VAL A 230 6.59 -1.10 -24.98
C VAL A 230 6.51 -0.30 -26.27
N THR A 231 6.46 -0.98 -27.41
CA THR A 231 6.20 -0.36 -28.71
C THR A 231 4.82 -0.73 -29.18
N GLN A 232 4.04 0.26 -29.58
CA GLN A 232 2.70 0.05 -30.14
C GLN A 232 2.75 0.13 -31.66
N ARG A 233 1.92 -0.68 -32.31
CA ARG A 233 1.77 -0.75 -33.76
C ARG A 233 0.28 -0.84 -34.09
N ILE A 234 -0.20 0.07 -34.94
CA ILE A 234 -1.58 0.10 -35.40
C ILE A 234 -1.62 0.19 -36.92
N THR A 235 -2.56 -0.52 -37.53
CA THR A 235 -2.86 -0.40 -38.96
C THR A 235 -4.17 0.37 -39.11
N ILE A 236 -4.12 1.49 -39.82
CA ILE A 236 -5.22 2.43 -40.00
C ILE A 236 -5.72 2.30 -41.45
N PRO A 237 -7.03 2.10 -41.68
CA PRO A 237 -7.59 2.10 -43.03
C PRO A 237 -7.52 3.50 -43.64
N TYR A 238 -6.83 3.64 -44.76
CA TYR A 238 -6.66 4.89 -45.48
C TYR A 238 -6.49 4.65 -46.98
N SER A 239 -7.43 5.14 -47.78
CA SER A 239 -7.46 4.99 -49.24
C SER A 239 -7.02 6.23 -50.03
N GLY A 240 -6.53 7.27 -49.33
CA GLY A 240 -6.04 8.49 -49.98
C GLY A 240 -4.59 8.38 -50.44
N ALA A 241 -4.11 9.36 -51.21
CA ALA A 241 -2.71 9.41 -51.59
C ALA A 241 -1.84 9.76 -50.38
N PHE A 242 -0.74 9.04 -50.16
CA PHE A 242 0.18 9.25 -49.03
C PHE A 242 0.74 10.69 -48.94
N ALA A 243 0.84 11.37 -50.09
CA ALA A 243 1.22 12.78 -50.17
C ALA A 243 0.26 13.72 -49.41
N VAL A 244 -1.03 13.38 -49.31
CA VAL A 244 -2.03 14.18 -48.59
C VAL A 244 -1.80 14.10 -47.09
N ILE A 245 -1.53 12.91 -46.55
CA ILE A 245 -1.16 12.74 -45.13
C ILE A 245 0.15 13.45 -44.82
N LYS A 246 1.15 13.31 -45.69
CA LYS A 246 2.41 14.06 -45.58
C LYS A 246 2.18 15.58 -45.51
N HIS A 247 1.28 16.11 -46.33
CA HIS A 247 0.97 17.54 -46.32
C HIS A 247 0.25 17.95 -45.02
N ARG A 248 -0.75 17.20 -44.58
CA ARG A 248 -1.50 17.50 -43.34
C ARG A 248 -0.63 17.39 -42.10
N LEU A 249 0.23 16.38 -42.02
CA LEU A 249 1.16 16.24 -40.90
C LEU A 249 2.14 17.42 -40.84
N LYS A 250 2.62 17.93 -41.98
CA LYS A 250 3.46 19.14 -42.04
C LYS A 250 2.73 20.45 -41.69
N GLN A 251 1.41 20.47 -41.73
CA GLN A 251 0.63 21.64 -41.31
C GLN A 251 0.44 21.71 -39.80
N ILE A 252 0.54 20.57 -39.11
CA ILE A 252 0.28 20.45 -37.66
C ILE A 252 1.59 20.29 -36.89
N TYR A 253 2.54 19.54 -37.45
CA TYR A 253 3.82 19.25 -36.82
C TYR A 253 4.95 19.96 -37.56
N GLU A 254 5.80 20.64 -36.79
CA GLU A 254 6.97 21.35 -37.30
C GLU A 254 8.04 20.37 -37.82
N SER A 255 8.18 19.21 -37.15
CA SER A 255 9.19 18.20 -37.48
C SER A 255 8.57 16.95 -38.10
N VAL A 256 8.48 16.92 -39.43
CA VAL A 256 8.08 15.73 -40.21
C VAL A 256 9.16 15.38 -41.22
N GLU A 257 9.96 14.37 -40.90
CA GLU A 257 11.00 13.85 -41.77
C GLU A 257 10.43 12.81 -42.72
N CYS A 258 10.86 12.84 -43.97
CA CYS A 258 10.45 11.87 -44.98
C CYS A 258 11.63 10.99 -45.32
N SER A 259 11.53 9.70 -45.04
CA SER A 259 12.49 8.69 -45.44
C SER A 259 11.82 7.65 -46.33
N THR A 260 12.61 7.00 -47.17
CA THR A 260 12.21 5.74 -47.80
C THR A 260 12.84 4.63 -46.99
N ASP A 261 12.02 3.67 -46.57
CA ASP A 261 12.52 2.51 -45.82
C ASP A 261 13.46 1.69 -46.72
N GLU A 262 14.73 1.55 -46.35
CA GLU A 262 15.77 0.94 -47.19
C GLU A 262 15.50 -0.54 -47.52
N GLU A 263 14.70 -1.20 -46.68
CA GLU A 263 14.40 -2.64 -46.77
C GLU A 263 13.11 -2.94 -47.55
N SER A 264 12.15 -2.01 -47.57
CA SER A 264 10.82 -2.21 -48.17
C SER A 264 10.49 -1.27 -49.34
N GLY A 265 11.28 -0.20 -49.54
CA GLY A 265 11.07 0.80 -50.60
C GLY A 265 9.81 1.67 -50.40
N VAL A 266 9.17 1.56 -49.24
CA VAL A 266 7.90 2.22 -48.92
C VAL A 266 8.16 3.63 -48.36
N PRO A 267 7.35 4.64 -48.76
CA PRO A 267 7.47 5.97 -48.20
C PRO A 267 7.09 5.96 -46.70
N THR A 268 8.01 6.49 -45.88
CA THR A 268 7.93 6.56 -44.42
C THR A 268 8.00 8.02 -43.96
N LEU A 269 7.18 8.37 -42.97
CA LEU A 269 7.15 9.67 -42.33
C LEU A 269 7.49 9.48 -40.86
N ARG A 270 8.47 10.23 -40.36
CA ARG A 270 8.81 10.28 -38.94
C ARG A 270 8.36 11.61 -38.38
N VAL A 271 7.47 11.59 -37.39
CA VAL A 271 6.88 12.78 -36.77
C VAL A 271 7.51 12.96 -35.38
N HIS A 272 8.21 14.09 -35.20
CA HIS A 272 8.90 14.47 -33.95
C HIS A 272 9.78 13.39 -33.32
N ASP A 273 10.33 12.46 -34.12
CA ASP A 273 11.06 11.28 -33.66
C ASP A 273 10.29 10.31 -32.74
N CYS A 274 9.03 10.63 -32.42
CA CYS A 274 8.11 9.91 -31.53
C CYS A 274 7.30 8.83 -32.26
N ALA A 275 6.77 9.15 -33.45
CA ALA A 275 5.88 8.27 -34.20
C ALA A 275 6.35 8.08 -35.64
N THR A 276 6.22 6.86 -36.16
CA THR A 276 6.59 6.51 -37.53
C THR A 276 5.39 6.01 -38.29
N VAL A 277 5.12 6.59 -39.46
CA VAL A 277 3.98 6.31 -40.33
C VAL A 277 4.50 5.77 -41.67
N LYS A 278 4.08 4.56 -42.05
CA LYS A 278 4.48 3.86 -43.27
C LYS A 278 3.27 3.51 -44.13
N GLN A 279 3.40 3.60 -45.45
CA GLN A 279 2.32 3.16 -46.35
C GLN A 279 2.36 1.64 -46.59
N GLU A 280 1.65 0.85 -45.80
CA GLU A 280 1.67 -0.62 -45.93
C GLU A 280 0.93 -1.13 -47.18
N SER A 281 -0.15 -0.47 -47.60
CA SER A 281 -0.86 -0.78 -48.85
C SER A 281 -1.59 0.44 -49.43
N GLU A 282 -2.19 0.32 -50.62
CA GLU A 282 -3.03 1.37 -51.21
C GLU A 282 -4.24 1.76 -50.35
N LYS A 283 -4.62 0.91 -49.38
CA LYS A 283 -5.79 1.11 -48.51
C LYS A 283 -5.47 1.14 -47.02
N HIS A 284 -4.21 1.01 -46.63
CA HIS A 284 -3.82 0.97 -45.23
C HIS A 284 -2.51 1.68 -44.99
N ILE A 285 -2.45 2.36 -43.87
CA ILE A 285 -1.25 2.98 -43.33
C ILE A 285 -0.91 2.30 -42.02
N LEU A 286 0.37 2.03 -41.84
CA LEU A 286 0.90 1.47 -40.63
C LEU A 286 1.53 2.58 -39.81
N MET A 287 1.20 2.65 -38.53
CA MET A 287 1.86 3.53 -37.59
C MET A 287 2.47 2.72 -36.45
N HIS A 288 3.68 3.07 -36.04
CA HIS A 288 4.33 2.50 -34.87
C HIS A 288 5.08 3.56 -34.05
N TRP A 289 5.05 3.44 -32.74
CA TRP A 289 5.66 4.36 -31.77
C TRP A 289 6.05 3.64 -30.48
N THR A 290 6.87 4.28 -29.66
CA THR A 290 7.14 3.84 -28.28
C THR A 290 6.03 4.35 -27.36
N ALA A 291 5.48 3.50 -26.51
CA ALA A 291 4.43 3.88 -25.59
C ALA A 291 4.99 4.77 -24.48
N ASP A 292 4.75 6.07 -24.61
CA ASP A 292 5.06 7.11 -23.65
C ASP A 292 4.03 8.24 -23.80
N PRO A 293 3.75 9.03 -22.75
CA PRO A 293 2.65 10.00 -22.79
C PRO A 293 2.70 10.99 -23.96
N ILE A 294 3.90 11.37 -24.42
CA ILE A 294 4.07 12.32 -25.53
C ILE A 294 3.85 11.60 -26.86
N SER A 295 4.49 10.45 -27.05
CA SER A 295 4.37 9.67 -28.28
C SER A 295 2.96 9.09 -28.47
N ASP A 296 2.27 8.71 -27.40
CA ASP A 296 0.87 8.24 -27.43
C ASP A 296 -0.06 9.34 -27.93
N MET A 297 0.08 10.56 -27.40
CA MET A 297 -0.76 11.69 -27.83
C MET A 297 -0.49 12.14 -29.27
N VAL A 298 0.78 12.17 -29.69
CA VAL A 298 1.14 12.43 -31.09
C VAL A 298 0.56 11.35 -32.00
N SER A 299 0.61 10.09 -31.56
CA SER A 299 0.07 8.94 -32.30
C SER A 299 -1.45 9.01 -32.45
N ASP A 300 -2.19 9.30 -31.38
CA ASP A 300 -3.64 9.47 -31.42
C ASP A 300 -4.07 10.60 -32.35
N SER A 301 -3.32 11.70 -32.32
CA SER A 301 -3.51 12.84 -33.22
C SER A 301 -3.32 12.45 -34.69
N ILE A 302 -2.27 11.68 -35.00
CA ILE A 302 -2.01 11.14 -36.35
C ILE A 302 -3.13 10.20 -36.80
N VAL A 303 -3.63 9.34 -35.89
CA VAL A 303 -4.75 8.42 -36.17
C VAL A 303 -6.01 9.20 -36.52
N ALA A 304 -6.36 10.21 -35.71
CA ALA A 304 -7.51 11.07 -35.96
C ALA A 304 -7.41 11.78 -37.31
N LEU A 305 -6.22 12.29 -37.67
CA LEU A 305 -5.96 12.92 -38.96
C LEU A 305 -6.11 11.96 -40.13
N ALA A 306 -5.59 10.74 -40.01
CA ALA A 306 -5.69 9.72 -41.05
C ALA A 306 -7.16 9.29 -41.29
N LEU A 307 -7.93 9.12 -40.21
CA LEU A 307 -9.35 8.78 -40.29
C LEU A 307 -10.22 9.93 -40.82
N ASN A 308 -9.86 11.19 -40.54
CA ASN A 308 -10.55 12.34 -41.12
C ASN A 308 -10.22 12.52 -42.60
N ALA A 309 -8.96 12.34 -42.99
CA ALA A 309 -8.52 12.48 -44.37
C ALA A 309 -9.10 11.37 -45.30
N SER A 310 -9.52 10.22 -44.76
CA SER A 310 -10.21 9.18 -45.54
C SER A 310 -11.71 9.44 -45.73
N ARG A 311 -12.31 10.34 -44.93
CA ARG A 311 -13.73 10.75 -45.04
C ARG A 311 -13.96 11.83 -46.11
N GLU A 312 -12.95 12.64 -46.42
CA GLU A 312 -13.01 13.68 -47.45
C GLU A 312 -12.53 13.15 -48.82
N MET A 313 -13.45 12.93 -49.77
CA MET A 313 -13.09 12.91 -51.20
C MET A 313 -13.35 14.31 -51.78
N PRO A 314 -12.37 14.97 -52.43
CA PRO A 314 -12.55 16.34 -52.89
C PRO A 314 -13.48 16.39 -54.10
N LYS A 315 -14.68 16.97 -53.95
CA LYS A 315 -15.46 17.51 -55.06
C LYS A 315 -15.05 18.96 -55.28
N VAL A 316 -14.38 19.23 -56.40
CA VAL A 316 -14.10 20.58 -56.88
C VAL A 316 -15.42 21.20 -57.35
N VAL A 317 -15.92 22.22 -56.65
CA VAL A 317 -16.90 23.18 -57.22
C VAL A 317 -16.59 24.59 -56.71
N VAL A 318 -16.69 25.52 -57.66
CA VAL A 318 -16.44 26.96 -57.64
C VAL A 318 -17.32 27.67 -56.61
N VAL A 319 -16.73 28.67 -55.94
CA VAL A 319 -17.39 29.57 -55.00
C VAL A 319 -18.24 30.60 -55.77
N GLU A 320 -19.56 30.55 -55.58
CA GLU A 320 -20.45 31.72 -55.73
C GLU A 320 -21.21 31.92 -54.41
N SER A 321 -21.46 33.19 -54.11
CA SER A 321 -21.85 33.73 -52.80
C SER A 321 -23.36 33.84 -52.58
N GLU A 322 -23.71 33.92 -51.28
CA GLU A 322 -24.94 34.45 -50.65
C GLU A 322 -26.14 33.48 -50.48
N PRO A 323 -27.11 33.73 -49.55
CA PRO A 323 -27.22 34.77 -48.50
C PRO A 323 -27.57 34.24 -47.08
N GLU A 324 -27.59 35.16 -46.11
CA GLU A 324 -28.08 34.99 -44.74
C GLU A 324 -29.57 34.60 -44.68
N THR A 325 -29.94 33.61 -43.85
CA THR A 325 -31.34 33.38 -43.43
C THR A 325 -31.49 32.85 -42.00
N ASN A 326 -32.25 33.63 -41.22
CA ASN A 326 -33.20 33.31 -40.15
C ASN A 326 -32.71 32.72 -38.81
N GLU A 327 -32.82 33.56 -37.77
CA GLU A 327 -32.62 33.27 -36.33
C GLU A 327 -33.37 32.01 -35.83
N ALA A 328 -34.55 31.70 -36.38
CA ALA A 328 -35.34 30.52 -36.02
C ALA A 328 -34.76 29.17 -36.53
N GLU A 329 -33.87 29.19 -37.53
CA GLU A 329 -33.13 27.99 -37.94
C GLU A 329 -31.89 27.75 -37.09
N ASN A 330 -31.32 28.79 -36.48
CA ASN A 330 -30.11 28.68 -35.66
C ASN A 330 -30.39 28.03 -34.30
N GLU A 331 -31.54 28.30 -33.66
CA GLU A 331 -31.97 27.57 -32.45
C GLU A 331 -32.12 26.06 -32.72
N LYS A 332 -32.75 25.68 -33.84
CA LYS A 332 -32.88 24.25 -34.22
C LYS A 332 -31.55 23.60 -34.60
N LYS A 333 -30.57 24.37 -35.06
CA LYS A 333 -29.21 23.90 -35.36
C LYS A 333 -28.40 23.68 -34.08
N ALA A 334 -28.47 24.59 -33.11
CA ALA A 334 -27.84 24.44 -31.80
C ALA A 334 -28.41 23.24 -31.03
N GLU A 335 -29.73 23.04 -31.06
CA GLU A 335 -30.40 21.89 -30.44
C GLU A 335 -29.92 20.55 -31.01
N LYS A 336 -29.71 20.46 -32.33
CA LYS A 336 -29.20 19.26 -32.99
C LYS A 336 -27.74 18.96 -32.66
N ILE A 337 -26.93 20.00 -32.46
CA ILE A 337 -25.52 19.85 -32.06
C ILE A 337 -25.44 19.31 -30.64
N ILE A 338 -26.22 19.86 -29.71
CA ILE A 338 -26.29 19.39 -28.31
C ILE A 338 -26.77 17.94 -28.26
N LEU A 339 -27.81 17.58 -29.01
CA LEU A 339 -28.26 16.18 -29.12
C LEU A 339 -27.18 15.25 -29.70
N SER A 340 -26.39 15.70 -30.68
CA SER A 340 -25.32 14.88 -31.26
C SER A 340 -24.14 14.66 -30.29
N LEU A 341 -23.80 15.68 -29.49
CA LEU A 341 -22.79 15.59 -28.44
C LEU A 341 -23.24 14.68 -27.30
N LEU A 342 -24.50 14.80 -26.88
CA LEU A 342 -25.08 13.94 -25.84
C LEU A 342 -25.17 12.48 -26.30
N VAL A 343 -25.52 12.22 -27.56
CA VAL A 343 -25.50 10.86 -28.15
C VAL A 343 -24.07 10.33 -28.25
N SER A 344 -23.08 11.17 -28.59
CA SER A 344 -21.68 10.76 -28.65
C SER A 344 -21.05 10.48 -27.29
N LEU A 345 -21.51 11.16 -26.23
CA LEU A 345 -20.98 11.02 -24.87
C LEU A 345 -21.71 9.92 -24.07
N PHE A 346 -23.02 9.72 -24.31
CA PHE A 346 -23.87 8.88 -23.48
C PHE A 346 -24.62 7.77 -24.24
N GLY A 347 -24.49 7.68 -25.58
CA GLY A 347 -25.10 6.61 -26.37
C GLY A 347 -26.58 6.85 -26.71
N ASP A 348 -27.53 6.37 -25.89
CA ASP A 348 -28.98 6.36 -26.21
C ASP A 348 -29.74 7.53 -25.56
N VAL A 349 -30.07 8.55 -26.38
CA VAL A 349 -30.81 9.76 -25.95
C VAL A 349 -32.07 9.92 -26.79
N LYS A 350 -33.24 9.95 -26.14
CA LYS A 350 -34.57 10.04 -26.78
C LYS A 350 -35.30 11.32 -26.37
N LEU A 351 -36.12 11.84 -27.29
CA LEU A 351 -37.01 12.97 -27.00
C LEU A 351 -38.29 12.47 -26.32
N GLY A 352 -38.53 12.86 -25.07
CA GLY A 352 -39.74 12.52 -24.32
C GLY A 352 -40.93 13.40 -24.71
N GLU A 353 -42.15 12.90 -24.50
CA GLU A 353 -43.42 13.53 -24.95
C GLU A 353 -43.68 14.95 -24.36
N ASN A 354 -42.94 15.36 -23.34
CA ASN A 354 -43.11 16.65 -22.63
C ASN A 354 -41.97 17.66 -22.88
N GLY A 355 -41.12 17.46 -23.88
CA GLY A 355 -40.02 18.39 -24.20
C GLY A 355 -38.76 18.24 -23.35
N LYS A 356 -38.71 17.27 -22.43
CA LYS A 356 -37.52 16.84 -21.71
C LYS A 356 -36.75 15.75 -22.49
N LEU A 357 -35.42 15.80 -22.46
CA LEU A 357 -34.54 14.79 -23.07
C LEU A 357 -34.39 13.62 -22.10
N VAL A 358 -34.58 12.40 -22.61
CA VAL A 358 -34.50 11.16 -21.83
C VAL A 358 -33.20 10.46 -22.20
N ILE A 359 -32.24 10.47 -21.27
CA ILE A 359 -30.93 9.83 -21.44
C ILE A 359 -30.98 8.49 -20.70
N SER A 360 -30.66 7.40 -21.41
CA SER A 360 -30.66 6.06 -20.84
C SER A 360 -29.25 5.48 -20.91
N VAL A 361 -28.59 5.36 -19.75
CA VAL A 361 -27.26 4.77 -19.62
C VAL A 361 -27.37 3.62 -18.63
N ASP A 362 -26.96 2.41 -19.03
CA ASP A 362 -26.86 1.22 -18.18
C ASP A 362 -28.15 0.88 -17.40
N GLY A 363 -29.32 1.03 -18.05
CA GLY A 363 -30.63 0.69 -17.48
C GLY A 363 -31.22 1.74 -16.53
N THR A 364 -30.56 2.86 -16.33
CA THR A 364 -31.02 3.97 -15.50
C THR A 364 -31.41 5.16 -16.39
N VAL A 365 -32.54 5.80 -16.07
CA VAL A 365 -33.13 6.87 -16.89
C VAL A 365 -32.94 8.22 -16.20
N ALA A 366 -32.46 9.21 -16.95
CA ALA A 366 -32.35 10.60 -16.51
C ALA A 366 -33.17 11.51 -17.43
N HIS A 367 -33.92 12.44 -16.83
CA HIS A 367 -34.73 13.43 -17.53
C HIS A 367 -34.08 14.80 -17.45
N LEU A 368 -33.64 15.33 -18.58
CA LEU A 368 -33.00 16.64 -18.70
C LEU A 368 -34.02 17.68 -19.19
N ASP A 369 -34.20 18.76 -18.42
CA ASP A 369 -34.98 19.92 -18.83
C ASP A 369 -34.16 20.85 -19.75
N LYS A 370 -34.73 21.14 -20.91
CA LYS A 370 -34.07 21.85 -22.01
C LYS A 370 -33.88 23.35 -21.73
N GLN A 371 -34.68 23.94 -20.84
CA GLN A 371 -34.62 25.38 -20.56
C GLN A 371 -33.82 25.72 -19.29
N SER A 372 -33.83 24.84 -18.28
CA SER A 372 -33.09 25.08 -17.03
C SER A 372 -31.76 24.32 -16.94
N GLY A 373 -31.56 23.28 -17.76
CA GLY A 373 -30.39 22.40 -17.64
C GLY A 373 -30.47 21.43 -16.45
N ASP A 374 -31.59 21.40 -15.73
CA ASP A 374 -31.76 20.51 -14.57
C ASP A 374 -31.95 19.06 -15.01
N VAL A 375 -31.18 18.17 -14.37
CA VAL A 375 -31.29 16.71 -14.54
C VAL A 375 -32.03 16.09 -13.36
N GLU A 376 -33.19 15.52 -13.64
CA GLU A 376 -33.97 14.69 -12.72
C GLU A 376 -33.59 13.22 -12.93
N SER A 377 -32.91 12.60 -11.96
CA SER A 377 -32.61 11.16 -11.94
C SER A 377 -32.65 10.62 -10.51
N GLU A 378 -33.06 9.37 -10.35
CA GLU A 378 -33.06 8.66 -9.05
C GLU A 378 -31.64 8.23 -8.60
N ASN A 379 -30.63 8.36 -9.47
CA ASN A 379 -29.24 7.97 -9.21
C ASN A 379 -28.31 9.20 -9.22
N GLU A 380 -27.77 9.56 -8.05
CA GLU A 380 -26.85 10.70 -7.86
C GLU A 380 -25.60 10.62 -8.75
N GLY A 381 -25.04 9.42 -8.98
CA GLY A 381 -23.84 9.28 -9.83
C GLY A 381 -24.10 9.50 -11.32
N LEU A 382 -25.34 9.29 -11.77
CA LEU A 382 -25.76 9.62 -13.14
C LEU A 382 -26.09 11.10 -13.27
N LYS A 383 -26.61 11.71 -12.20
CA LYS A 383 -26.76 13.17 -12.07
C LYS A 383 -25.41 13.89 -12.12
N GLU A 384 -24.36 13.29 -11.55
CA GLU A 384 -22.98 13.79 -11.59
C GLU A 384 -22.27 13.50 -12.92
N ARG A 385 -22.55 12.37 -13.60
CA ARG A 385 -21.99 12.03 -14.93
C ARG A 385 -22.67 12.74 -16.09
N THR A 386 -23.98 12.96 -16.02
CA THR A 386 -24.74 13.77 -17.01
C THR A 386 -24.73 15.25 -16.67
N GLY A 387 -24.47 15.58 -15.40
CA GLY A 387 -23.98 16.87 -14.93
C GLY A 387 -22.56 17.11 -15.44
N THR A 388 -22.45 17.36 -16.74
CA THR A 388 -21.41 18.29 -17.20
C THR A 388 -21.60 19.54 -16.34
N GLU A 389 -20.58 20.05 -15.64
CA GLU A 389 -20.68 21.36 -15.00
C GLU A 389 -20.81 22.43 -16.09
N CYS A 390 -22.00 22.52 -16.69
CA CYS A 390 -22.50 23.69 -17.37
C CYS A 390 -22.88 24.68 -16.27
N SER A 391 -21.89 25.24 -15.60
CA SER A 391 -22.12 26.42 -14.80
C SER A 391 -22.31 27.59 -15.76
N THR A 392 -23.46 28.24 -15.70
CA THR A 392 -23.56 29.63 -16.15
C THR A 392 -22.76 30.48 -15.17
N ASP A 393 -21.76 31.23 -15.64
CA ASP A 393 -21.25 32.36 -14.86
C ASP A 393 -22.44 33.31 -14.61
N GLU A 394 -22.80 33.52 -13.33
CA GLU A 394 -23.96 34.32 -12.89
C GLU A 394 -23.93 35.78 -13.37
N GLU A 395 -22.84 36.22 -14.02
CA GLU A 395 -22.72 37.56 -14.62
C GLU A 395 -22.91 37.63 -16.14
N SER A 396 -23.00 36.51 -16.89
CA SER A 396 -23.15 36.59 -18.37
C SER A 396 -23.98 35.50 -19.08
N GLY A 397 -24.38 34.41 -18.44
CA GLY A 397 -25.35 33.44 -19.04
C GLY A 397 -24.84 32.64 -20.26
N VAL A 398 -23.52 32.55 -20.46
CA VAL A 398 -22.90 31.87 -21.61
C VAL A 398 -22.49 30.42 -21.28
N PRO A 399 -22.76 29.42 -22.16
CA PRO A 399 -22.38 28.03 -21.93
C PRO A 399 -20.86 27.84 -21.92
N THR A 400 -20.37 27.14 -20.89
CA THR A 400 -18.95 26.85 -20.64
C THR A 400 -18.72 25.34 -20.63
N LEU A 401 -17.73 24.85 -21.38
CA LEU A 401 -17.35 23.44 -21.45
C LEU A 401 -15.93 23.27 -20.86
N ARG A 402 -15.79 22.38 -19.88
CA ARG A 402 -14.50 22.04 -19.27
C ARG A 402 -14.02 20.68 -19.79
N VAL A 403 -12.83 20.63 -20.36
CA VAL A 403 -12.23 19.44 -20.96
C VAL A 403 -11.08 18.96 -20.07
N HIS A 404 -11.25 17.78 -19.46
CA HIS A 404 -10.26 17.11 -18.60
C HIS A 404 -9.71 17.97 -17.45
N ASP A 405 -10.46 18.96 -16.97
CA ASP A 405 -10.01 19.96 -15.98
C ASP A 405 -8.81 20.84 -16.38
N CYS A 406 -8.23 20.63 -17.56
CA CYS A 406 -7.02 21.30 -18.06
C CYS A 406 -7.33 22.50 -18.97
N ALA A 407 -8.46 22.46 -19.69
CA ALA A 407 -8.86 23.51 -20.62
C ALA A 407 -10.35 23.85 -20.47
N THR A 408 -10.67 25.13 -20.50
CA THR A 408 -12.03 25.68 -20.42
C THR A 408 -12.36 26.40 -21.71
N VAL A 409 -13.46 26.00 -22.34
CA VAL A 409 -13.94 26.52 -23.62
C VAL A 409 -15.26 27.26 -23.36
N LYS A 410 -15.32 28.54 -23.70
CA LYS A 410 -16.49 29.41 -23.52
C LYS A 410 -16.97 29.92 -24.88
N GLN A 411 -18.26 29.92 -25.15
CA GLN A 411 -18.78 30.48 -26.41
C GLN A 411 -19.08 31.98 -26.27
N GLU A 412 -18.08 32.83 -26.49
CA GLU A 412 -18.22 34.29 -26.31
C GLU A 412 -19.25 34.94 -27.26
N SER A 413 -19.46 34.37 -28.46
CA SER A 413 -20.53 34.79 -29.38
C SER A 413 -20.88 33.66 -30.36
N GLU A 414 -21.92 33.83 -31.19
CA GLU A 414 -22.29 32.85 -32.25
C GLU A 414 -21.14 32.50 -33.21
N LYS A 415 -20.10 33.35 -33.30
CA LYS A 415 -18.95 33.19 -34.21
C LYS A 415 -17.60 33.04 -33.50
N HIS A 416 -17.54 33.14 -32.16
CA HIS A 416 -16.27 33.13 -31.43
C HIS A 416 -16.33 32.18 -30.23
N ILE A 417 -15.26 31.40 -30.10
CA ILE A 417 -15.01 30.54 -28.96
C ILE A 417 -13.78 31.08 -28.26
N LEU A 418 -13.90 31.30 -26.95
CA LEU A 418 -12.87 31.77 -26.05
C LEU A 418 -12.34 30.58 -25.25
N MET A 419 -11.03 30.36 -25.29
CA MET A 419 -10.43 29.21 -24.61
C MET A 419 -9.39 29.65 -23.59
N HIS A 420 -9.43 29.04 -22.41
CA HIS A 420 -8.53 29.29 -21.30
C HIS A 420 -7.91 27.99 -20.82
N TRP A 421 -6.60 27.95 -20.64
CA TRP A 421 -5.88 26.83 -20.05
C TRP A 421 -4.65 27.32 -19.28
N THR A 422 -4.11 26.48 -18.42
CA THR A 422 -2.82 26.73 -17.76
C THR A 422 -1.67 26.35 -18.68
N ALA A 423 -0.67 27.21 -18.83
CA ALA A 423 0.49 26.92 -19.67
C ALA A 423 1.37 25.82 -19.03
N ASP A 424 1.17 24.59 -19.46
CA ASP A 424 1.95 23.41 -19.11
C ASP A 424 1.90 22.39 -20.27
N PRO A 425 2.87 21.47 -20.40
CA PRO A 425 3.00 20.63 -21.58
C PRO A 425 1.77 19.78 -21.93
N ILE A 426 0.97 19.41 -20.92
CA ILE A 426 -0.22 18.58 -21.11
C ILE A 426 -1.40 19.47 -21.51
N SER A 427 -1.63 20.56 -20.77
CA SER A 427 -2.72 21.50 -21.03
C SER A 427 -2.53 22.27 -22.34
N ASP A 428 -1.30 22.63 -22.71
CA ASP A 428 -0.97 23.27 -24.00
C ASP A 428 -1.31 22.34 -25.16
N MET A 429 -0.96 21.07 -25.05
CA MET A 429 -1.20 20.07 -26.11
C MET A 429 -2.69 19.67 -26.22
N VAL A 430 -3.41 19.53 -25.10
CA VAL A 430 -4.88 19.35 -25.09
C VAL A 430 -5.57 20.56 -25.72
N SER A 431 -5.05 21.75 -25.43
CA SER A 431 -5.57 23.00 -25.96
C SER A 431 -5.39 23.10 -27.47
N ASP A 432 -4.21 22.78 -27.99
CA ASP A 432 -3.96 22.73 -29.44
C ASP A 432 -4.88 21.75 -30.15
N SER A 433 -5.20 20.61 -29.52
CA SER A 433 -6.13 19.61 -30.05
C SER A 433 -7.57 20.12 -30.11
N ILE A 434 -8.02 20.86 -29.09
CA ILE A 434 -9.35 21.50 -29.05
C ILE A 434 -9.45 22.58 -30.14
N VAL A 435 -8.39 23.39 -30.31
CA VAL A 435 -8.33 24.41 -31.36
C VAL A 435 -8.42 23.77 -32.75
N ALA A 436 -7.69 22.67 -32.99
CA ALA A 436 -7.75 21.93 -34.25
C ALA A 436 -9.16 21.35 -34.53
N LEU A 437 -9.86 20.86 -33.50
CA LEU A 437 -11.24 20.39 -33.59
C LEU A 437 -12.22 21.53 -33.92
N ALA A 438 -12.11 22.68 -33.25
CA ALA A 438 -12.97 23.83 -33.48
C ALA A 438 -12.81 24.42 -34.90
N LEU A 439 -11.57 24.47 -35.40
CA LEU A 439 -11.27 24.93 -36.76
C LEU A 439 -11.75 23.95 -37.85
N ASN A 440 -11.89 22.65 -37.52
CA ASN A 440 -12.41 21.65 -38.45
C ASN A 440 -13.95 21.56 -38.43
N ALA A 441 -14.60 21.76 -37.27
CA ALA A 441 -16.06 21.75 -37.15
C ALA A 441 -16.76 22.85 -37.95
N SER A 442 -16.06 23.95 -38.22
CA SER A 442 -16.57 25.10 -39.00
C SER A 442 -16.58 24.89 -40.52
N ARG A 443 -16.17 23.72 -41.04
CA ARG A 443 -15.98 23.50 -42.49
C ARG A 443 -16.91 22.52 -43.22
N GLU A 444 -17.64 21.58 -42.58
CA GLU A 444 -18.84 20.88 -43.14
C GLU A 444 -19.39 19.78 -42.19
N MET A 445 -20.72 19.68 -42.03
CA MET A 445 -21.42 18.71 -41.16
C MET A 445 -21.82 17.40 -41.88
N PRO A 446 -21.60 16.19 -41.31
CA PRO A 446 -22.14 14.94 -41.87
C PRO A 446 -23.62 14.71 -41.52
N LYS A 447 -24.43 14.29 -42.51
CA LYS A 447 -25.77 13.71 -42.29
C LYS A 447 -25.62 12.29 -41.73
N VAL A 448 -26.04 12.07 -40.49
CA VAL A 448 -26.05 10.74 -39.87
C VAL A 448 -27.29 9.96 -40.30
N VAL A 449 -27.08 8.79 -40.92
CA VAL A 449 -28.07 7.72 -41.05
C VAL A 449 -27.82 6.76 -39.90
N VAL A 450 -28.83 6.53 -39.06
CA VAL A 450 -28.76 5.62 -37.91
C VAL A 450 -28.81 4.18 -38.42
N VAL A 451 -27.78 3.39 -38.07
CA VAL A 451 -27.80 1.93 -38.14
C VAL A 451 -27.92 1.44 -36.70
N GLU A 452 -28.96 0.66 -36.42
CA GLU A 452 -29.21 0.05 -35.11
C GLU A 452 -28.13 -1.01 -34.80
N SER A 453 -27.53 -0.95 -33.62
CA SER A 453 -26.65 -1.99 -33.08
C SER A 453 -27.26 -2.62 -31.83
N GLU A 454 -27.21 -3.95 -31.77
CA GLU A 454 -27.71 -4.84 -30.70
C GLU A 454 -27.00 -4.64 -29.34
N PRO A 455 -27.60 -5.04 -28.19
CA PRO A 455 -27.08 -4.71 -26.86
C PRO A 455 -26.07 -5.74 -26.35
N GLU A 456 -24.92 -5.29 -25.84
CA GLU A 456 -23.99 -6.15 -25.10
C GLU A 456 -24.11 -5.95 -23.58
N THR A 457 -24.45 -7.06 -22.92
CA THR A 457 -24.55 -7.29 -21.48
C THR A 457 -23.16 -7.44 -20.84
N ASN A 458 -22.73 -6.61 -19.87
CA ASN A 458 -21.53 -6.95 -19.08
C ASN A 458 -21.39 -6.34 -17.65
N GLU A 459 -22.19 -5.36 -17.22
CA GLU A 459 -21.93 -4.69 -15.93
C GLU A 459 -22.36 -5.50 -14.69
N ALA A 460 -23.50 -6.18 -14.74
CA ALA A 460 -24.03 -6.95 -13.60
C ALA A 460 -23.17 -8.18 -13.22
N GLU A 461 -22.31 -8.66 -14.13
CA GLU A 461 -21.36 -9.72 -13.83
C GLU A 461 -20.14 -9.23 -13.03
N ASN A 462 -19.71 -7.99 -13.26
CA ASN A 462 -18.49 -7.45 -12.64
C ASN A 462 -18.70 -7.14 -11.16
N GLU A 463 -19.86 -6.62 -10.76
CA GLU A 463 -20.18 -6.41 -9.34
C GLU A 463 -20.28 -7.73 -8.57
N LYS A 464 -20.95 -8.74 -9.15
CA LYS A 464 -21.04 -10.08 -8.53
C LYS A 464 -19.68 -10.77 -8.41
N LYS A 465 -18.75 -10.52 -9.34
CA LYS A 465 -17.37 -11.01 -9.25
C LYS A 465 -16.61 -10.30 -8.12
N ALA A 466 -16.75 -8.98 -7.98
CA ALA A 466 -16.12 -8.22 -6.90
C ALA A 466 -16.59 -8.66 -5.50
N GLU A 467 -17.90 -8.90 -5.33
CA GLU A 467 -18.46 -9.37 -4.05
C GLU A 467 -17.94 -10.75 -3.64
N LYS A 468 -17.80 -11.68 -4.61
CA LYS A 468 -17.22 -13.01 -4.35
C LYS A 468 -15.76 -12.92 -3.90
N ILE A 469 -15.00 -11.98 -4.47
CA ILE A 469 -13.60 -11.77 -4.09
C ILE A 469 -13.51 -11.26 -2.65
N ILE A 470 -14.32 -10.26 -2.28
CA ILE A 470 -14.36 -9.72 -0.91
C ILE A 470 -14.71 -10.81 0.11
N LEU A 471 -15.71 -11.64 -0.19
CA LEU A 471 -16.09 -12.77 0.67
C LEU A 471 -14.92 -13.75 0.84
N SER A 472 -14.24 -14.11 -0.26
CA SER A 472 -13.13 -15.06 -0.22
C SER A 472 -11.93 -14.56 0.60
N LEU A 473 -11.63 -13.26 0.54
CA LEU A 473 -10.54 -12.65 1.31
C LEU A 473 -10.87 -12.57 2.80
N LEU A 474 -12.12 -12.28 3.15
CA LEU A 474 -12.57 -12.28 4.55
C LEU A 474 -12.56 -13.70 5.15
N VAL A 475 -12.99 -14.70 4.38
CA VAL A 475 -12.86 -16.13 4.75
C VAL A 475 -11.38 -16.49 4.98
N SER A 476 -10.48 -16.04 4.11
CA SER A 476 -9.04 -16.31 4.27
C SER A 476 -8.43 -15.65 5.53
N LEU A 477 -8.96 -14.51 5.98
CA LEU A 477 -8.42 -13.78 7.14
C LEU A 477 -9.01 -14.22 8.49
N PHE A 478 -10.28 -14.63 8.49
CA PHE A 478 -11.03 -14.90 9.73
C PHE A 478 -11.60 -16.31 9.83
N GLY A 479 -11.50 -17.13 8.79
CA GLY A 479 -11.96 -18.52 8.78
C GLY A 479 -13.45 -18.67 8.53
N ASP A 480 -14.30 -18.49 9.54
CA ASP A 480 -15.75 -18.70 9.42
C ASP A 480 -16.48 -17.38 9.14
N VAL A 481 -16.85 -17.15 7.88
CA VAL A 481 -17.62 -15.99 7.42
C VAL A 481 -18.86 -16.45 6.66
N LYS A 482 -20.04 -16.09 7.16
CA LYS A 482 -21.35 -16.47 6.59
C LYS A 482 -22.15 -15.24 6.18
N VAL A 483 -23.03 -15.38 5.20
CA VAL A 483 -23.98 -14.33 4.84
C VAL A 483 -25.21 -14.46 5.75
N GLY A 484 -25.48 -13.44 6.56
CA GLY A 484 -26.66 -13.37 7.43
C GLY A 484 -27.92 -12.94 6.67
N GLU A 485 -29.08 -13.12 7.31
CA GLU A 485 -30.41 -12.90 6.70
C GLU A 485 -30.67 -11.44 6.26
N ASN A 486 -29.89 -10.47 6.76
CA ASN A 486 -30.05 -9.04 6.47
C ASN A 486 -28.97 -8.49 5.50
N GLY A 487 -28.29 -9.34 4.74
CA GLY A 487 -27.21 -8.91 3.83
C GLY A 487 -25.86 -8.60 4.50
N LYS A 488 -25.83 -8.53 5.84
CA LYS A 488 -24.63 -8.41 6.67
C LYS A 488 -23.81 -9.72 6.68
N LEU A 489 -22.48 -9.60 6.72
CA LEU A 489 -21.56 -10.73 6.89
C LEU A 489 -21.37 -11.04 8.37
N VAL A 490 -21.52 -12.30 8.75
CA VAL A 490 -21.32 -12.82 10.11
C VAL A 490 -19.96 -13.49 10.18
N ILE A 491 -19.05 -12.92 10.95
CA ILE A 491 -17.67 -13.39 11.11
C ILE A 491 -17.53 -13.98 12.52
N SER A 492 -17.10 -15.23 12.63
CA SER A 492 -16.92 -15.92 13.91
C SER A 492 -15.44 -16.27 14.14
N VAL A 493 -14.87 -15.77 15.24
CA VAL A 493 -13.49 -16.04 15.65
C VAL A 493 -13.48 -16.41 17.13
N ASP A 494 -13.00 -17.61 17.44
CA ASP A 494 -12.82 -18.11 18.82
C ASP A 494 -14.08 -17.98 19.71
N GLY A 495 -15.27 -18.20 19.13
CA GLY A 495 -16.56 -18.12 19.82
C GLY A 495 -17.14 -16.70 19.96
N THR A 496 -16.46 -15.68 19.40
CA THR A 496 -16.96 -14.31 19.35
C THR A 496 -17.46 -13.98 17.95
N VAL A 497 -18.60 -13.30 17.84
CA VAL A 497 -19.25 -12.99 16.57
C VAL A 497 -19.18 -11.49 16.26
N ALA A 498 -18.93 -11.15 15.00
CA ALA A 498 -19.00 -9.79 14.47
C ALA A 498 -19.90 -9.73 13.22
N HIS A 499 -20.72 -8.70 13.12
CA HIS A 499 -21.61 -8.45 11.99
C HIS A 499 -21.08 -7.25 11.20
N LEU A 500 -20.72 -7.48 9.93
CA LEU A 500 -20.19 -6.47 9.02
C LEU A 500 -21.23 -6.10 7.97
N ASP A 501 -21.53 -4.81 7.83
CA ASP A 501 -22.30 -4.26 6.72
C ASP A 501 -21.40 -4.04 5.50
N LYS A 502 -21.80 -4.62 4.36
CA LYS A 502 -20.99 -4.60 3.13
C LYS A 502 -21.02 -3.24 2.42
N GLN A 503 -22.08 -2.45 2.61
CA GLN A 503 -22.26 -1.17 1.93
C GLN A 503 -21.62 -0.04 2.76
N THR A 504 -21.86 -0.03 4.07
CA THR A 504 -21.35 1.04 4.94
C THR A 504 -19.97 0.74 5.54
N GLY A 505 -19.58 -0.54 5.62
CA GLY A 505 -18.34 -0.96 6.27
C GLY A 505 -18.38 -0.90 7.80
N ASP A 506 -19.58 -0.76 8.38
CA ASP A 506 -19.77 -0.79 9.84
C ASP A 506 -19.74 -2.20 10.40
N VAL A 507 -19.16 -2.34 11.59
CA VAL A 507 -18.98 -3.62 12.28
C VAL A 507 -19.59 -3.55 13.68
N GLU A 508 -20.49 -4.48 13.96
CA GLU A 508 -21.14 -4.67 15.27
C GLU A 508 -20.58 -5.95 15.92
N SER A 509 -19.97 -5.84 17.11
CA SER A 509 -19.50 -7.00 17.89
C SER A 509 -19.46 -6.64 19.38
N GLU A 510 -19.70 -7.63 20.25
CA GLU A 510 -19.55 -7.49 21.70
C GLU A 510 -18.08 -7.32 22.13
N ASN A 511 -17.13 -7.68 21.26
CA ASN A 511 -15.70 -7.54 21.49
C ASN A 511 -15.11 -6.42 20.62
N GLU A 512 -14.76 -5.30 21.25
CA GLU A 512 -14.16 -4.14 20.57
C GLU A 512 -12.85 -4.47 19.84
N GLY A 513 -12.06 -5.44 20.32
CA GLY A 513 -10.84 -5.88 19.65
C GLY A 513 -11.10 -6.63 18.34
N LEU A 514 -12.16 -7.44 18.28
CA LEU A 514 -12.57 -8.12 17.05
C LEU A 514 -13.19 -7.13 16.06
N LYS A 515 -14.01 -6.20 16.55
CA LYS A 515 -14.65 -5.14 15.78
C LYS A 515 -13.65 -4.29 15.01
N GLU A 516 -12.62 -3.77 15.69
CA GLU A 516 -11.58 -2.96 15.05
C GLU A 516 -10.75 -3.75 14.04
N ARG A 517 -10.46 -5.04 14.32
CA ARG A 517 -9.73 -5.91 13.39
C ARG A 517 -10.51 -6.17 12.10
N VAL A 518 -11.80 -6.48 12.21
CA VAL A 518 -12.67 -6.71 11.05
C VAL A 518 -12.85 -5.43 10.25
N LYS A 519 -13.07 -4.29 10.92
CA LYS A 519 -13.22 -2.97 10.27
C LYS A 519 -11.97 -2.56 9.50
N MET A 520 -10.78 -2.76 10.10
CA MET A 520 -9.51 -2.46 9.45
C MET A 520 -9.23 -3.40 8.28
N ALA A 521 -9.54 -4.69 8.40
CA ALA A 521 -9.37 -5.66 7.32
C ALA A 521 -10.30 -5.34 6.13
N PHE A 522 -11.57 -5.01 6.38
CA PHE A 522 -12.53 -4.64 5.35
C PHE A 522 -12.11 -3.38 4.59
N ARG A 523 -11.66 -2.32 5.29
CA ARG A 523 -11.12 -1.11 4.66
C ARG A 523 -9.92 -1.41 3.77
N ARG A 524 -8.98 -2.25 4.21
CA ARG A 524 -7.81 -2.63 3.41
C ARG A 524 -8.20 -3.40 2.15
N ILE A 525 -9.17 -4.30 2.25
CA ILE A 525 -9.70 -5.04 1.09
C ILE A 525 -10.40 -4.10 0.12
N GLN A 526 -11.24 -3.17 0.61
CA GLN A 526 -11.88 -2.15 -0.23
C GLN A 526 -10.86 -1.25 -0.95
N SER A 527 -9.84 -0.76 -0.24
CA SER A 527 -8.77 0.06 -0.83
C SER A 527 -7.93 -0.71 -1.85
N ALA A 528 -7.77 -2.02 -1.70
CA ALA A 528 -7.06 -2.86 -2.68
C ALA A 528 -7.93 -3.16 -3.92
N MET A 529 -9.25 -3.24 -3.75
CA MET A 529 -10.21 -3.52 -4.83
C MET A 529 -10.61 -2.28 -5.64
N LYS A 530 -10.57 -1.09 -5.03
CA LYS A 530 -10.71 0.20 -5.69
C LYS A 530 -9.41 0.99 -5.46
N PRO A 531 -8.35 0.74 -6.26
CA PRO A 531 -7.20 1.63 -6.25
C PRO A 531 -7.71 3.03 -6.60
N ILE A 532 -7.64 3.94 -5.64
CA ILE A 532 -8.06 5.33 -5.79
C ILE A 532 -7.42 5.87 -7.09
N PRO A 533 -8.19 6.39 -8.06
CA PRO A 533 -7.59 7.23 -9.09
C PRO A 533 -7.03 8.46 -8.37
N HIS A 534 -5.76 8.76 -8.57
CA HIS A 534 -5.12 9.96 -8.05
C HIS A 534 -5.97 11.19 -8.41
N SER A 535 -6.74 11.71 -7.46
CA SER A 535 -7.17 13.10 -7.46
C SER A 535 -5.98 13.90 -6.92
N ALA A 536 -5.26 14.55 -7.83
CA ALA A 536 -4.30 15.58 -7.48
C ALA A 536 -5.06 16.89 -7.21
N SER A 537 -5.47 17.10 -5.96
CA SER A 537 -5.68 18.41 -5.30
C SER A 537 -6.25 18.20 -3.91
#